data_AF-A0AAW2E4L7-F1
#
_entry.id   AF-A0AAW2E4L7-F1
#
_cell.length_a   1.000
_cell.length_b   1.000
_cell.length_c   1.000
_cell.angle_alpha   90.00
_cell.angle_beta   90.00
_cell.angle_gamma   90.00
#
_symmetry.space_group_name_H-M   'P 1'
#
loop_
_entity.id
_entity.type
_entity.pdbx_description
1 polymer ?
#
loop_
_entity_poly.entity_id
_entity_poly.type
_entity_poly.pdbx_seq_one_letter_code
_entity_poly.pdbx_strand_id
1 'polypeptide(L)'
;MRRFNPKWFKEYESWLEYSIEKDAAYCLYCYLLRQDVGMQSGGDSFVTKGFNSWNKKEKLDLHVGGVNSAHNQALKNGENLMKQNQHIQSAFVKQSNQDKIEYWTQLNAIVDCIRFLLYRGLAFRGHDKSNVSSDKENFLELLQFLADHNDVINEVLQKTPKNSS
;
A
#
# COMPACT_ATOMS: atom_id res chain seq x y z
N MET A 1 25.10 2.02 40.65
CA MET A 1 24.87 3.23 39.84
C MET A 1 23.60 3.90 40.34
N ARG A 2 23.59 5.22 40.60
CA ARG A 2 22.46 5.94 41.25
C ARG A 2 21.64 6.84 40.31
N ARG A 3 22.00 6.90 39.03
CA ARG A 3 21.36 7.74 38.01
C ARG A 3 21.44 7.05 36.65
N PHE A 4 20.59 7.46 35.73
CA PHE A 4 20.66 7.04 34.33
C PHE A 4 22.05 7.25 33.72
N ASN A 5 22.47 6.33 32.85
CA ASN A 5 23.74 6.42 32.13
C ASN A 5 23.48 6.81 30.67
N PRO A 6 23.83 8.03 30.24
CA PRO A 6 23.60 8.49 28.86
C PRO A 6 24.24 7.62 27.78
N LYS A 7 25.27 6.83 28.10
CA LYS A 7 25.87 5.88 27.14
C LYS A 7 24.86 4.82 26.67
N TRP A 8 23.86 4.50 27.48
CA TRP A 8 22.82 3.54 27.12
C TRP A 8 21.96 4.00 25.95
N PHE A 9 21.86 5.31 25.70
CA PHE A 9 21.21 5.78 24.46
C PHE A 9 21.93 5.31 23.21
N LYS A 10 23.27 5.22 23.22
CA LYS A 10 24.01 4.71 22.07
C LYS A 10 23.87 3.19 21.91
N GLU A 11 23.68 2.49 23.02
CA GLU A 11 23.58 1.02 23.02
C GLU A 11 22.17 0.53 22.69
N TYR A 12 21.14 1.30 23.05
CA TYR A 12 19.73 0.96 22.88
C TYR A 12 18.96 2.03 22.11
N GLU A 13 19.65 2.70 21.17
CA GLU A 13 19.15 3.86 20.42
C GLU A 13 17.82 3.61 19.73
N SER A 14 17.60 2.37 19.28
CA SER A 14 16.41 2.01 18.53
C SER A 14 15.12 2.16 19.33
N TRP A 15 15.14 2.14 20.67
CA TRP A 15 13.90 2.06 21.45
C TRP A 15 13.89 2.79 22.80
N LEU A 16 15.07 3.06 23.40
CA LEU A 16 15.18 3.53 24.78
C LEU A 16 14.87 5.02 24.88
N GLU A 17 13.85 5.36 25.65
CA GLU A 17 13.50 6.73 26.02
C GLU A 17 13.77 7.00 27.49
N TYR A 18 14.02 8.24 27.88
CA TYR A 18 14.25 8.62 29.28
C TYR A 18 13.47 9.88 29.64
N SER A 19 12.72 9.81 30.74
CA SER A 19 12.02 10.94 31.34
C SER A 19 12.87 11.54 32.47
N ILE A 20 13.26 12.80 32.32
CA ILE A 20 13.98 13.55 33.37
C ILE A 20 13.07 13.75 34.59
N GLU A 21 11.81 14.09 34.37
CA GLU A 21 10.83 14.34 35.44
C GLU A 21 10.63 13.11 36.33
N LYS A 22 10.55 11.92 35.71
CA LYS A 22 10.31 10.66 36.43
C LYS A 22 11.59 9.92 36.84
N ASP A 23 12.77 10.39 36.42
CA ASP A 23 14.04 9.67 36.48
C ASP A 23 13.85 8.18 36.13
N ALA A 24 13.31 7.93 34.93
CA ALA A 24 12.95 6.59 34.50
C ALA A 24 13.03 6.42 32.98
N ALA A 25 13.37 5.20 32.55
CA ALA A 25 13.50 4.83 31.16
C ALA A 25 12.28 4.03 30.66
N TYR A 26 11.94 4.24 29.39
CA TYR A 26 10.78 3.67 28.73
C TYR A 26 11.17 3.05 27.39
N CYS A 27 10.26 2.27 26.82
CA CYS A 27 10.40 1.72 25.49
C CYS A 27 9.30 2.28 24.58
N LEU A 28 9.69 3.08 23.59
CA LEU A 28 8.79 3.74 22.65
C LEU A 28 7.83 2.73 21.97
N TYR A 29 8.39 1.68 21.37
CA TYR A 29 7.59 0.69 20.65
C TYR A 29 6.70 -0.14 21.57
N CYS A 30 7.18 -0.53 22.75
CA CYS A 30 6.35 -1.29 23.69
C CYS A 30 5.25 -0.43 24.31
N TYR A 31 5.46 0.88 24.45
CA TYR A 31 4.42 1.80 24.89
C TYR A 31 3.31 1.94 23.84
N LEU A 32 3.67 2.07 22.55
CA LEU A 32 2.71 2.32 21.47
C LEU A 32 2.03 1.06 20.90
N LEU A 33 2.74 -0.07 20.85
CA LEU A 33 2.36 -1.24 20.03
C LEU A 33 2.33 -2.55 20.82
N ARG A 34 2.05 -2.46 22.13
CA ARG A 34 1.95 -3.63 23.00
C ARG A 34 0.91 -4.60 22.47
N GLN A 35 1.30 -5.86 22.25
CA GLN A 35 0.37 -6.94 22.01
C GLN A 35 -0.03 -7.57 23.35
N ASP A 36 -1.34 -7.65 23.63
CA ASP A 36 -1.88 -8.40 24.77
C ASP A 36 -1.85 -9.90 24.47
N VAL A 37 -0.65 -10.47 24.46
CA VAL A 37 -0.46 -11.91 24.35
C VAL A 37 -0.53 -12.47 25.78
N GLY A 38 -1.67 -13.10 26.08
CA GLY A 38 -2.08 -13.63 27.38
C GLY A 38 -0.98 -13.86 28.44
N MET A 39 -1.16 -13.21 29.60
CA MET A 39 -0.56 -13.55 30.89
C MET A 39 0.96 -13.87 30.93
N GLN A 40 1.78 -13.31 30.03
CA GLN A 40 3.21 -13.16 30.31
C GLN A 40 3.42 -12.01 31.29
N SER A 41 3.05 -12.31 32.54
CA SER A 41 3.26 -11.52 33.74
C SER A 41 4.75 -11.32 33.97
N GLY A 42 5.27 -10.19 33.51
CA GLY A 42 6.62 -9.73 33.81
C GLY A 42 7.14 -8.67 32.86
N GLY A 43 6.72 -7.41 33.02
CA GLY A 43 7.39 -6.33 32.26
C GLY A 43 6.73 -4.97 32.11
N ASP A 44 5.84 -4.54 33.00
CA ASP A 44 5.25 -3.19 32.96
C ASP A 44 6.26 -2.06 33.32
N SER A 45 7.51 -2.43 33.61
CA SER A 45 8.53 -1.47 34.01
C SER A 45 8.94 -0.53 32.87
N PHE A 46 8.93 -0.95 31.60
CA PHE A 46 9.36 -0.06 30.51
C PHE A 46 8.20 0.66 29.81
N VAL A 47 6.95 0.48 30.29
CA VAL A 47 5.75 1.03 29.64
C VAL A 47 5.03 1.98 30.59
N THR A 48 4.48 1.49 31.71
CA THR A 48 3.68 2.34 32.60
C THR A 48 4.53 3.00 33.68
N LYS A 49 5.28 2.21 34.44
CA LYS A 49 6.00 2.72 35.63
C LYS A 49 7.32 3.41 35.29
N GLY A 50 7.97 3.00 34.20
CA GLY A 50 9.33 3.41 33.89
C GLY A 50 10.37 2.60 34.66
N PHE A 51 11.50 2.34 34.02
CA PHE A 51 12.63 1.59 34.55
C PHE A 51 13.63 2.55 35.17
N ASN A 52 13.89 2.42 36.48
CA ASN A 52 14.83 3.26 37.21
C ASN A 52 15.84 2.46 38.04
N SER A 53 15.89 1.13 37.86
CA SER A 53 16.85 0.26 38.54
C SER A 53 18.22 0.33 37.85
N TRP A 54 18.88 1.49 37.95
CA TRP A 54 20.13 1.82 37.23
C TRP A 54 21.31 0.87 37.52
N ASN A 55 21.25 0.12 38.60
CA ASN A 55 22.23 -0.92 38.93
C ASN A 55 22.00 -2.26 38.22
N LYS A 56 20.90 -2.43 37.49
CA LYS A 56 20.49 -3.67 36.84
C LYS A 56 20.45 -3.52 35.32
N LYS A 57 21.58 -3.22 34.71
CA LYS A 57 21.69 -3.01 33.25
C LYS A 57 21.19 -4.23 32.47
N GLU A 58 21.45 -5.43 32.98
CA GLU A 58 21.03 -6.71 32.40
C GLU A 58 19.50 -6.80 32.16
N LYS A 59 18.70 -6.00 32.86
CA LYS A 59 17.25 -5.92 32.61
C LYS A 59 16.89 -5.25 31.28
N LEU A 60 17.77 -4.41 30.72
CA LEU A 60 17.59 -3.85 29.38
C LEU A 60 17.75 -4.95 28.33
N ASP A 61 18.77 -5.80 28.48
CA ASP A 61 19.00 -6.92 27.56
C ASP A 61 17.89 -7.98 27.67
N LEU A 62 17.43 -8.28 28.89
CA LEU A 62 16.28 -9.15 29.11
C LEU A 62 14.97 -8.57 28.53
N HIS A 63 14.81 -7.25 28.55
CA HIS A 63 13.65 -6.60 27.93
C HIS A 63 13.66 -6.78 26.40
N VAL A 64 14.82 -6.58 25.76
CA VAL A 64 14.99 -6.84 24.33
C VAL A 64 14.71 -8.32 24.03
N GLY A 65 15.24 -9.23 24.84
CA GLY A 65 14.99 -10.66 24.72
C GLY A 65 15.42 -11.25 23.38
N GLY A 66 14.83 -12.38 22.99
CA GLY A 66 15.11 -13.06 21.72
C GLY A 66 14.28 -12.52 20.54
N VAL A 67 14.49 -13.11 19.36
CA VAL A 67 13.87 -12.71 18.08
C VAL A 67 12.34 -12.61 18.12
N ASN A 68 11.69 -13.45 18.92
CA ASN A 68 10.22 -13.50 19.06
C ASN A 68 9.71 -12.90 20.38
N SER A 69 10.54 -12.12 21.08
CA SER A 69 10.11 -11.38 22.27
C SER A 69 9.03 -10.35 21.93
N ALA A 70 8.23 -9.99 22.94
CA ALA A 70 7.23 -8.92 22.82
C ALA A 70 7.85 -7.60 22.34
N HIS A 71 9.08 -7.29 22.79
CA HIS A 71 9.82 -6.11 22.34
C HIS A 71 10.11 -6.15 20.84
N ASN A 72 10.73 -7.23 20.34
CA ASN A 72 11.09 -7.33 18.93
C ASN A 72 9.85 -7.40 18.01
N GLN A 73 8.74 -7.97 18.50
CA GLN A 73 7.46 -7.92 17.80
C GLN A 73 6.92 -6.49 17.73
N ALA A 74 6.92 -5.73 18.83
CA ALA A 74 6.48 -4.34 18.85
C ALA A 74 7.37 -3.44 17.96
N LEU A 75 8.69 -3.64 17.99
CA LEU A 75 9.64 -2.94 17.12
C LEU A 75 9.37 -3.22 15.64
N LYS A 76 9.21 -4.50 15.27
CA LYS A 76 8.86 -4.89 13.89
C LYS A 76 7.53 -4.29 13.43
N ASN A 77 6.53 -4.24 14.32
CA ASN A 77 5.24 -3.61 14.02
C ASN A 77 5.41 -2.11 13.79
N GLY A 78 6.25 -1.44 14.58
CA GLY A 78 6.58 -0.02 14.41
C GLY A 78 7.27 0.24 13.08
N GLU A 79 8.28 -0.55 12.73
CA GLU A 79 8.95 -0.44 11.42
C GLU A 79 7.98 -0.67 10.26
N ASN A 80 7.05 -1.63 10.38
CA ASN A 80 6.05 -1.87 9.35
C ASN A 80 5.05 -0.71 9.22
N LEU A 81 4.63 -0.12 10.34
CA LEU A 81 3.75 1.05 10.33
C LEU A 81 4.41 2.24 9.61
N MET A 82 5.73 2.42 9.78
CA MET A 82 6.48 3.50 9.14
C MET A 82 6.77 3.24 7.64
N LYS A 83 6.57 2.01 7.13
CA LYS A 83 6.75 1.68 5.70
C LYS A 83 5.56 2.15 4.87
N GLN A 84 5.64 3.40 4.41
CA GLN A 84 4.63 4.12 3.62
C GLN A 84 4.14 3.38 2.35
N ASN A 85 4.95 2.50 1.77
CA ASN A 85 4.61 1.71 0.57
C ASN A 85 3.47 0.69 0.78
N GLN A 86 3.13 0.37 2.02
CA GLN A 86 2.04 -0.56 2.38
C GLN A 86 0.79 0.17 2.92
N HIS A 87 0.79 1.51 2.95
CA HIS A 87 -0.37 2.27 3.41
C HIS A 87 -1.53 2.17 2.41
N ILE A 88 -2.76 2.07 2.90
CA ILE A 88 -3.99 1.96 2.08
C ILE A 88 -4.07 3.08 1.01
N GLN A 89 -3.59 4.28 1.33
CA GLN A 89 -3.53 5.40 0.40
C GLN A 89 -2.66 5.11 -0.83
N SER A 90 -1.57 4.35 -0.70
CA SER A 90 -0.71 3.99 -1.84
C SER A 90 -1.43 3.05 -2.80
N ALA A 91 -2.28 2.16 -2.28
CA ALA A 91 -3.14 1.29 -3.08
C ALA A 91 -4.21 2.11 -3.83
N PHE A 92 -4.87 3.07 -3.17
CA PHE A 92 -5.83 3.97 -3.82
C PHE A 92 -5.21 4.82 -4.92
N VAL A 93 -4.00 5.37 -4.70
CA VAL A 93 -3.28 6.15 -5.73
C VAL A 93 -2.92 5.26 -6.92
N LYS A 94 -2.44 4.04 -6.68
CA LYS A 94 -2.12 3.08 -7.74
C LYS A 94 -3.36 2.72 -8.56
N GLN A 95 -4.47 2.41 -7.89
CA GLN A 95 -5.74 2.11 -8.58
C GLN A 95 -6.21 3.30 -9.42
N SER A 96 -6.22 4.52 -8.84
CA SER A 96 -6.63 5.72 -9.58
C SER A 96 -5.74 6.00 -10.79
N ASN A 97 -4.44 5.76 -10.70
CA ASN A 97 -3.53 5.90 -11.84
C ASN A 97 -3.79 4.85 -12.91
N GLN A 98 -4.06 3.60 -12.51
CA GLN A 98 -4.42 2.54 -13.42
C GLN A 98 -5.73 2.86 -14.16
N ASP A 99 -6.77 3.28 -13.45
CA ASP A 99 -8.07 3.66 -14.05
C ASP A 99 -7.90 4.79 -15.08
N LYS A 100 -7.03 5.77 -14.81
CA LYS A 100 -6.69 6.84 -15.77
C LYS A 100 -5.99 6.30 -17.01
N ILE A 101 -5.02 5.41 -16.86
CA ILE A 101 -4.28 4.82 -17.99
C ILE A 101 -5.25 4.02 -18.87
N GLU A 102 -6.11 3.22 -18.26
CA GLU A 102 -7.13 2.44 -18.97
C GLU A 102 -8.09 3.36 -19.73
N TYR A 103 -8.63 4.39 -19.08
CA TYR A 103 -9.49 5.39 -19.73
C TYR A 103 -8.82 6.05 -20.94
N TRP A 104 -7.58 6.53 -20.80
CA TRP A 104 -6.86 7.17 -21.91
C TRP A 104 -6.54 6.21 -23.05
N THR A 105 -6.24 4.94 -22.74
CA THR A 105 -6.01 3.90 -23.74
C THR A 105 -7.25 3.68 -24.59
N GLN A 106 -8.41 3.53 -23.95
CA GLN A 106 -9.68 3.40 -24.66
C GLN A 106 -10.02 4.62 -25.50
N LEU A 107 -9.88 5.81 -24.93
CA LEU A 107 -10.20 7.06 -25.60
C LEU A 107 -9.35 7.24 -26.86
N ASN A 108 -8.05 6.97 -26.77
CA ASN A 108 -7.14 7.08 -27.91
C ASN A 108 -7.51 6.09 -29.01
N ALA A 109 -7.82 4.82 -28.67
CA ALA A 109 -8.26 3.83 -29.66
C ALA A 109 -9.53 4.30 -30.41
N ILE A 110 -10.52 4.83 -29.68
CA ILE A 110 -11.75 5.37 -30.27
C ILE A 110 -11.45 6.58 -31.17
N VAL A 111 -10.63 7.52 -30.70
CA VAL A 111 -10.24 8.72 -31.45
C VAL A 111 -9.50 8.34 -32.73
N ASP A 112 -8.61 7.35 -32.69
CA ASP A 112 -7.89 6.86 -33.86
C ASP A 112 -8.83 6.21 -34.88
N CYS A 113 -9.81 5.42 -34.43
CA CYS A 113 -10.86 4.91 -35.30
C CYS A 113 -11.64 6.04 -35.99
N ILE A 114 -12.06 7.06 -35.23
CA ILE A 114 -12.78 8.23 -35.77
C ILE A 114 -11.92 8.96 -36.79
N ARG A 115 -10.65 9.24 -36.46
CA ARG A 115 -9.70 9.93 -37.34
C ARG A 115 -9.52 9.21 -38.65
N PHE A 116 -9.37 7.88 -38.59
CA PHE A 116 -9.20 7.05 -39.77
C PHE A 116 -10.42 7.09 -40.70
N LEU A 117 -11.63 6.96 -40.14
CA LEU A 117 -12.87 7.01 -40.92
C LEU A 117 -13.06 8.38 -41.57
N LEU A 118 -12.84 9.46 -40.81
CA LEU A 118 -12.91 10.83 -41.33
C LEU A 118 -11.88 11.07 -42.43
N TYR A 119 -10.64 10.63 -42.23
CA TYR A 119 -9.56 10.81 -43.20
C TYR A 119 -9.84 10.08 -44.53
N ARG A 120 -10.48 8.91 -44.47
CA ARG A 120 -10.88 8.14 -45.65
C ARG A 120 -12.25 8.53 -46.22
N GLY A 121 -12.98 9.44 -45.57
CA GLY A 121 -14.35 9.79 -45.96
C GLY A 121 -15.34 8.62 -45.81
N LEU A 122 -15.06 7.67 -44.92
CA LEU A 122 -15.91 6.51 -44.69
C LEU A 122 -17.02 6.84 -43.70
N ALA A 123 -18.22 6.34 -43.96
CA ALA A 123 -19.30 6.42 -43.01
C ALA A 123 -18.98 5.59 -41.76
N PHE A 124 -19.36 6.09 -40.58
CA PHE A 124 -19.23 5.36 -39.33
C PHE A 124 -20.09 4.08 -39.34
N ARG A 125 -21.29 4.19 -39.92
CA ARG A 125 -22.28 3.11 -40.12
C ARG A 125 -22.24 2.55 -41.53
N GLY A 126 -22.37 1.23 -41.64
CA GLY A 126 -22.68 0.53 -42.89
C GLY A 126 -24.10 0.85 -43.37
N HIS A 127 -24.40 0.53 -44.63
CA HIS A 127 -25.60 1.00 -45.33
C HIS A 127 -26.83 0.07 -45.26
N ASP A 128 -26.82 -1.04 -44.53
CA ASP A 128 -27.98 -1.95 -44.44
C ASP A 128 -28.33 -2.38 -42.99
N LYS A 129 -29.63 -2.57 -42.72
CA LYS A 129 -30.25 -2.97 -41.44
C LYS A 129 -30.92 -4.35 -41.53
N SER A 130 -30.52 -5.20 -42.48
CA SER A 130 -31.06 -6.55 -42.61
C SER A 130 -30.32 -7.53 -41.69
N ASN A 131 -31.05 -8.41 -41.00
CA ASN A 131 -30.53 -9.31 -39.94
C ASN A 131 -29.57 -10.42 -40.44
N VAL A 132 -29.06 -10.34 -41.67
CA VAL A 132 -28.32 -11.43 -42.35
C VAL A 132 -26.94 -11.00 -42.83
N SER A 133 -26.57 -9.71 -42.79
CA SER A 133 -25.28 -9.29 -43.33
C SER A 133 -24.15 -9.33 -42.30
N SER A 134 -22.97 -9.69 -42.81
CA SER A 134 -21.66 -9.57 -42.16
C SER A 134 -21.23 -8.11 -41.99
N ASP A 135 -22.17 -7.15 -41.93
CA ASP A 135 -21.84 -5.72 -41.92
C ASP A 135 -21.79 -5.22 -40.49
N LYS A 136 -20.70 -5.55 -39.78
CA LYS A 136 -20.40 -4.84 -38.55
C LYS A 136 -20.12 -3.38 -38.96
N GLU A 137 -20.79 -2.46 -38.29
CA GLU A 137 -20.57 -1.01 -38.42
C GLU A 137 -19.07 -0.71 -38.58
N ASN A 138 -18.65 0.01 -39.65
CA ASN A 138 -17.22 0.24 -39.99
C ASN A 138 -16.37 0.66 -38.79
N PHE A 139 -16.97 1.43 -37.87
CA PHE A 139 -16.34 1.81 -36.60
C PHE A 139 -16.09 0.60 -35.68
N LEU A 140 -17.07 -0.29 -35.50
CA LEU A 140 -16.93 -1.49 -34.68
C LEU A 140 -15.94 -2.48 -35.27
N GLU A 141 -15.88 -2.62 -36.61
CA GLU A 141 -14.87 -3.46 -37.25
C GLU A 141 -13.46 -2.93 -37.02
N LEU A 142 -13.27 -1.62 -37.18
CA LEU A 142 -11.97 -1.00 -36.96
C LEU A 142 -11.55 -1.04 -35.48
N LEU A 143 -12.49 -0.83 -34.57
CA LEU A 143 -12.24 -0.92 -33.13
C LEU A 143 -11.91 -2.36 -32.71
N GLN A 144 -12.63 -3.35 -33.27
CA GLN A 144 -12.33 -4.76 -33.05
C GLN A 144 -10.96 -5.13 -33.65
N PHE A 145 -10.63 -4.63 -34.83
CA PHE A 145 -9.31 -4.82 -35.43
C PHE A 145 -8.20 -4.28 -34.52
N LEU A 146 -8.37 -3.09 -33.93
CA LEU A 146 -7.40 -2.57 -32.95
C LEU A 146 -7.30 -3.44 -31.70
N ALA A 147 -8.42 -3.96 -31.19
CA ALA A 147 -8.43 -4.88 -30.05
C ALA A 147 -7.70 -6.20 -30.37
N ASP A 148 -7.96 -6.79 -31.54
CA ASP A 148 -7.38 -8.08 -31.96
C ASP A 148 -5.84 -8.00 -32.15
N HIS A 149 -5.29 -6.79 -32.34
CA HIS A 149 -3.86 -6.57 -32.57
C HIS A 149 -3.15 -5.84 -31.41
N ASN A 150 -3.87 -5.50 -30.33
CA ASN A 150 -3.30 -4.86 -29.17
C ASN A 150 -4.00 -5.34 -27.89
N ASP A 151 -3.31 -6.22 -27.16
CA ASP A 151 -3.81 -6.83 -25.93
C ASP A 151 -4.23 -5.80 -24.88
N VAL A 152 -3.51 -4.67 -24.77
CA VAL A 152 -3.84 -3.60 -23.81
C VAL A 152 -5.16 -2.93 -24.18
N ILE A 153 -5.39 -2.67 -25.47
CA ILE A 153 -6.66 -2.13 -25.96
C ILE A 153 -7.79 -3.14 -25.74
N ASN A 154 -7.56 -4.42 -26.04
CA ASN A 154 -8.55 -5.47 -25.83
C ASN A 154 -8.97 -5.58 -24.37
N GLU A 155 -8.01 -5.68 -23.44
CA GLU A 155 -8.28 -5.76 -22.01
C GLU A 155 -9.12 -4.60 -21.50
N VAL A 156 -8.78 -3.36 -21.89
CA VAL A 156 -9.50 -2.16 -21.48
C VAL A 156 -10.93 -2.13 -22.06
N LEU A 157 -11.10 -2.53 -23.32
CA LEU A 157 -12.42 -2.58 -23.95
C LEU A 157 -13.34 -3.63 -23.30
N GLN A 158 -12.81 -4.79 -22.87
CA GLN A 158 -13.60 -5.81 -22.15
C GLN A 158 -14.01 -5.37 -20.74
N LYS A 159 -13.23 -4.48 -20.09
CA LYS A 159 -13.54 -3.95 -18.76
C LYS A 159 -14.66 -2.90 -18.78
N THR A 160 -14.94 -2.29 -19.93
CA THR A 160 -15.98 -1.26 -20.03
C THR A 160 -17.36 -1.94 -19.94
N PRO A 161 -18.30 -1.48 -19.09
CA PRO A 161 -19.65 -1.99 -19.12
C PRO A 161 -20.21 -1.79 -20.53
N LYS A 162 -20.61 -2.90 -21.19
CA LYS A 162 -21.36 -2.83 -22.44
C LYS A 162 -22.63 -2.04 -22.12
N ASN A 163 -22.67 -0.77 -22.51
CA ASN A 163 -23.90 0.01 -22.45
C ASN A 163 -24.95 -0.80 -23.21
N SER A 164 -25.94 -1.30 -22.46
CA SER A 164 -27.13 -1.94 -23.00
C SER A 164 -27.80 -0.95 -23.96
N SER A 165 -28.11 -1.49 -25.13
CA SER A 165 -28.77 -0.92 -26.31
C SER A 165 -29.78 0.20 -26.08
#